data_AF-A0A7J6DWR1-F1
#
_entry.id   AF-A0A7J6DWR1-F1
#
_cell.length_a   1.000
_cell.length_b   1.000
_cell.length_c   1.000
_cell.angle_alpha   90.00
_cell.angle_beta   90.00
_cell.angle_gamma   90.00
#
_symmetry.space_group_name_H-M   'P 1'
#
loop_
_entity.id
_entity.type
_entity.pdbx_description
1 polymer ?
#
loop_
_entity_poly.entity_id
_entity_poly.type
_entity_poly.pdbx_seq_one_letter_code
_entity_poly.pdbx_strand_id
1 'polypeptide(L)' 'IPGTDKFAKVIDFLRRQLHRDTMFVYVNSAFSPNPDESVIDLYN' A
#
# COMPACT_ATOMS: atom_id res chain seq x y z
N ILE A 1 1.91 -7.81 6.86
CA ILE A 1 2.12 -7.95 5.39
C ILE A 1 3.60 -8.22 5.20
N PRO A 2 4.01 -9.36 4.61
CA PRO A 2 5.41 -9.64 4.27
C PRO A 2 6.05 -8.53 3.44
N GLY A 3 7.35 -8.25 3.64
CA GLY A 3 8.04 -7.20 2.89
C GLY A 3 8.12 -7.47 1.37
N THR A 4 8.18 -8.74 0.98
CA THR A 4 8.23 -9.17 -0.43
C THR A 4 6.87 -9.06 -1.14
N ASP A 5 5.80 -8.78 -0.41
CA ASP A 5 4.49 -8.58 -1.02
C ASP A 5 4.41 -7.24 -1.73
N LYS A 6 3.62 -7.19 -2.81
CA LYS A 6 3.30 -5.95 -3.51
C LYS A 6 2.50 -4.98 -2.64
N PHE A 7 2.71 -3.69 -2.82
CA PHE A 7 2.01 -2.63 -2.11
C PHE A 7 0.49 -2.68 -2.32
N ALA A 8 0.02 -3.22 -3.45
CA ALA A 8 -1.40 -3.51 -3.69
C ALA A 8 -2.08 -4.28 -2.55
N LYS A 9 -1.38 -5.23 -1.90
CA LYS A 9 -1.93 -5.98 -0.76
C LYS A 9 -2.16 -5.10 0.47
N VAL A 10 -1.36 -4.05 0.67
CA VAL A 10 -1.57 -3.06 1.73
C VAL A 10 -2.83 -2.24 1.45
N ILE A 11 -3.00 -1.79 0.20
CA ILE A 11 -4.19 -1.04 -0.23
C ILE A 11 -5.45 -1.89 -0.03
N ASP A 12 -5.43 -3.14 -0.49
CA ASP A 12 -6.58 -4.05 -0.36
C ASP A 12 -6.89 -4.40 1.10
N PHE A 13 -5.87 -4.53 1.94
CA PHE A 13 -6.07 -4.71 3.38
C PHE A 13 -6.80 -3.50 3.98
N LEU A 14 -6.35 -2.28 3.69
CA LEU A 14 -6.97 -1.05 4.19
C LEU A 14 -8.41 -0.88 3.66
N ARG A 15 -8.65 -1.16 2.37
CA ARG A 15 -10.00 -1.13 1.77
C ARG A 15 -10.98 -2.01 2.54
N ARG A 16 -10.57 -3.24 2.87
CA ARG A 16 -11.39 -4.20 3.63
C ARG A 16 -11.63 -3.74 5.07
N GLN A 17 -10.60 -3.23 5.75
CA GLN A 17 -10.72 -2.79 7.14
C GLN A 17 -11.60 -1.54 7.29
N LEU A 18 -11.52 -0.62 6.32
CA LEU A 18 -12.24 0.65 6.37
C LEU A 18 -13.58 0.62 5.62
N HIS A 19 -13.92 -0.50 4.99
CA HIS A 19 -15.12 -0.66 4.16
C HIS A 19 -15.21 0.43 3.08
N ARG A 20 -14.10 0.65 2.36
CA ARG A 20 -14.00 1.65 1.28
C ARG A 20 -13.54 0.98 0.00
N ASP A 21 -14.27 1.21 -1.08
CA ASP A 21 -13.95 0.64 -2.40
C ASP A 21 -12.75 1.35 -3.05
N THR A 22 -12.68 2.68 -2.91
CA THR A 22 -11.60 3.50 -3.47
C THR A 22 -10.80 4.15 -2.34
N MET A 23 -9.47 4.02 -2.40
CA MET A 23 -8.54 4.59 -1.44
C MET A 23 -7.30 5.11 -2.15
N PHE A 24 -6.84 6.28 -1.71
CA PHE A 24 -5.53 6.84 -2.08
C PHE A 24 -4.62 6.73 -0.87
N VAL A 25 -3.50 6.04 -1.03
CA VAL A 25 -2.53 5.79 0.04
C VAL A 25 -1.24 6.52 -0.31
N TYR A 26 -0.73 7.28 0.66
CA TYR A 26 0.49 8.05 0.54
C TYR A 26 1.49 7.64 1.62
N VAL A 27 2.76 7.57 1.25
CA VAL A 27 3.87 7.33 2.18
C VAL A 27 4.50 8.67 2.54
N ASN A 28 4.74 8.90 3.84
CA ASN A 28 5.31 10.13 4.39
C ASN A 28 4.60 11.42 3.94
N SER A 29 3.31 11.34 3.61
CA SER A 29 2.52 12.44 3.06
C SER A 29 3.12 13.09 1.80
N ALA A 30 3.99 12.37 1.08
CA ALA A 30 4.78 12.92 -0.02
C ALA A 30 4.42 12.31 -1.39
N PHE A 31 4.28 10.99 -1.46
CA PHE A 31 4.01 10.30 -2.73
C PHE A 31 3.09 9.09 -2.56
N SER A 32 2.44 8.67 -3.64
CA SER A 32 1.66 7.44 -3.70
C SER A 32 2.51 6.34 -4.35
N PRO A 33 2.79 5.23 -3.66
CA PRO A 33 3.59 4.13 -4.23
C PRO A 33 2.95 3.47 -5.45
N ASN A 34 3.78 2.89 -6.32
CA ASN A 34 3.26 2.03 -7.38
C ASN A 34 2.68 0.75 -6.74
N PRO A 35 1.42 0.35 -7.03
CA PRO A 35 0.82 -0.86 -6.46
C PRO A 35 1.63 -2.15 -6.70
N ASP A 36 2.46 -2.19 -7.76
CA ASP A 36 3.31 -3.33 -8.11
C ASP A 36 4.66 -3.36 -7.38
N GLU A 37 5.05 -2.28 -6.72
CA GLU A 37 6.29 -2.17 -5.94
C GLU A 37 6.20 -3.02 -4.67
N SER A 38 7.31 -3.62 -4.24
CA SER A 38 7.30 -4.43 -3.03
C SER A 38 7.31 -3.52 -1.79
N VAL A 39 6.69 -3.99 -0.70
CA VAL A 39 6.63 -3.21 0.55
C VAL A 39 8.02 -2.95 1.13
N ILE A 40 8.97 -3.86 0.93
CA ILE A 40 10.35 -3.69 1.43
C ILE A 40 11.15 -2.65 0.62
N ASP A 41 10.88 -2.50 -0.67
CA ASP A 41 11.53 -1.46 -1.48
C ASP A 41 11.15 -0.06 -0.99
N LEU A 42 9.92 0.10 -0.47
CA LEU A 42 9.39 1.35 0.09
C LEU A 42 9.87 1.66 1.51
N TYR A 43 10.54 0.72 2.18
CA TYR A 43 11.00 0.87 3.56
C TYR A 43 12.44 1.42 3.66
N ASN A 44 13.22 1.28 2.59
CA ASN A 44 14.60 1.79 2.52
C ASN A 44 14.64 3.29 2.26
#